data_AF-A0ABD0PUT0-F1
#
_entry.id   AF-A0ABD0PUT0-F1
#
_cell.length_a   1.000
_cell.length_b   1.000
_cell.length_c   1.000
_cell.angle_alpha   90.00
_cell.angle_beta   90.00
_cell.angle_gamma   90.00
#
_symmetry.space_group_name_H-M   'P 1'
#
loop_
_entity.id
_entity.type
_entity.pdbx_description
1 polymer ?
#
loop_
_entity_poly.entity_id
_entity_poly.type
_entity_poly.pdbx_seq_one_letter_code
_entity_poly.pdbx_strand_id
1 'polypeptide(L)'
;ACRGSELDAGIEADSVSVQEPQRIPVEADFLYAYSTAPGYYSWRNVANGSWFISSLCEMLSVYGKQLEIMQIMTRVNHKVALDFESSSNLPGFDGMKQIPCIVSMLTKDLYFSK
;
A
#
# COMPACT_ATOMS: atom_id res chain seq x y z
N ALA A 1 -1.50 19.13 -9.31
CA ALA A 1 -1.03 20.42 -8.74
C ALA A 1 0.31 20.18 -8.04
N CYS A 2 1.25 21.13 -8.07
CA CYS A 2 2.49 21.04 -7.32
C CYS A 2 2.17 20.91 -5.82
N ARG A 3 2.85 20.01 -5.10
CA ARG A 3 2.60 19.74 -3.68
C ARG A 3 3.64 20.37 -2.74
N GLY A 4 4.42 21.34 -3.21
CA GLY A 4 5.47 22.02 -2.44
C GLY A 4 6.33 22.94 -3.30
N SER A 5 7.26 23.66 -2.66
CA SER A 5 8.21 24.60 -3.29
C SER A 5 9.68 24.22 -3.09
N GLU A 6 9.95 23.10 -2.42
CA GLU A 6 11.31 22.66 -2.10
C GLU A 6 11.88 21.74 -3.19
N LEU A 7 13.21 21.77 -3.34
CA LEU A 7 13.97 20.93 -4.26
C LEU A 7 14.66 19.82 -3.48
N ASP A 8 14.46 18.57 -3.89
CA ASP A 8 15.18 17.42 -3.34
C ASP A 8 16.54 17.29 -4.03
N ALA A 9 17.63 17.39 -3.25
CA ALA A 9 18.99 17.22 -3.76
C ALA A 9 19.33 15.76 -4.08
N GLY A 10 18.54 14.79 -3.61
CA GLY A 10 18.83 13.36 -3.75
C GLY A 10 20.04 12.90 -2.94
N ILE A 11 20.26 11.58 -2.93
CA ILE A 11 21.37 10.92 -2.24
C ILE A 11 22.14 9.98 -3.19
N GLU A 12 23.40 9.67 -2.86
CA GLU A 12 24.20 8.71 -3.62
C GLU A 12 23.75 7.27 -3.32
N ALA A 13 23.52 6.49 -4.38
CA ALA A 13 23.19 5.08 -4.26
C ALA A 13 24.45 4.24 -4.00
N ASP A 14 24.37 3.26 -3.09
CA ASP A 14 25.49 2.42 -2.64
C ASP A 14 25.80 1.21 -3.54
N SER A 15 25.04 1.01 -4.61
CA SER A 15 24.95 -0.27 -5.34
C SER A 15 25.57 -0.30 -6.74
N VAL A 16 26.46 0.65 -7.09
CA VAL A 16 26.99 0.75 -8.47
C VAL A 16 28.48 0.38 -8.57
N SER A 17 28.79 -0.65 -9.36
CA SER A 17 30.16 -0.97 -9.78
C SER A 17 30.64 0.00 -10.87
N VAL A 18 31.63 0.84 -10.54
CA VAL A 18 32.58 1.55 -11.44
C VAL A 18 31.96 2.44 -12.56
N GLN A 19 30.77 3.00 -12.38
CA GLN A 19 30.28 4.14 -13.18
C GLN A 19 29.87 5.28 -12.26
N GLU A 20 29.89 6.52 -12.79
CA GLU A 20 29.64 7.75 -12.03
C GLU A 20 28.49 7.61 -11.02
N PRO A 21 28.63 8.15 -9.80
CA PRO A 21 27.61 7.99 -8.76
C PRO A 21 26.28 8.53 -9.25
N GLN A 22 25.32 7.62 -9.43
CA GLN A 22 23.96 7.97 -9.81
C GLN A 22 23.26 8.57 -8.58
N ARG A 23 22.77 9.80 -8.72
CA ARG A 23 21.95 10.46 -7.70
C ARG A 23 20.48 10.10 -7.93
N ILE A 24 19.79 9.71 -6.86
CA ILE A 24 18.35 9.45 -6.87
C ILE A 24 17.64 10.31 -5.82
N PRO A 25 16.35 10.66 -6.00
CA PRO A 25 15.57 11.36 -4.97
C PRO A 25 15.60 10.63 -3.62
N VAL A 26 15.55 11.37 -2.51
CA VAL A 26 15.60 10.79 -1.16
C VAL A 26 14.35 9.94 -0.87
N GLU A 27 13.22 10.31 -1.45
CA GLU A 27 11.93 9.62 -1.31
C GLU A 27 11.70 8.53 -2.38
N ALA A 28 12.74 8.20 -3.18
CA ALA A 28 12.65 7.11 -4.14
C ALA A 28 12.59 5.74 -3.44
N ASP A 29 11.97 4.77 -4.11
CA ASP A 29 11.88 3.38 -3.67
C ASP A 29 11.10 3.15 -2.37
N PHE A 30 10.24 4.10 -2.01
CA PHE A 30 9.22 3.93 -0.97
C PHE A 30 7.89 3.42 -1.53
N LEU A 31 7.25 2.53 -0.77
CA LEU A 31 5.87 2.12 -0.96
C LEU A 31 5.14 2.20 0.37
N TYR A 32 4.08 3.01 0.42
CA TYR A 32 3.19 3.10 1.57
C TYR A 32 1.83 2.48 1.24
N ALA A 33 1.46 1.43 1.97
CA ALA A 33 0.16 0.78 1.86
C ALA A 33 -0.69 1.10 3.09
N TYR A 34 -1.50 2.16 3.01
CA TYR A 34 -2.41 2.57 4.08
C TYR A 34 -3.70 1.76 4.01
N SER A 35 -4.24 1.37 5.16
CA SER A 35 -5.45 0.55 5.23
C SER A 35 -6.72 1.27 4.77
N THR A 36 -6.70 2.61 4.71
CA THR A 36 -7.84 3.45 4.33
C THR A 36 -7.37 4.72 3.64
N ALA A 37 -8.25 5.40 2.91
CA ALA A 37 -7.98 6.71 2.34
C ALA A 37 -7.80 7.78 3.44
N PRO A 38 -7.00 8.84 3.20
CA PRO A 38 -6.82 9.92 4.17
C PRO A 38 -8.15 10.51 4.64
N GLY A 39 -8.32 10.66 5.95
CA GLY A 39 -9.54 11.22 6.57
C GLY A 39 -10.67 10.22 6.85
N TYR A 40 -10.50 8.93 6.55
CA TYR A 40 -11.51 7.90 6.78
C TYR A 40 -11.13 6.94 7.91
N TYR A 41 -12.13 6.26 8.47
CA TYR A 41 -11.92 5.20 9.45
C TYR A 41 -11.32 3.95 8.79
N SER A 42 -10.59 3.18 9.61
CA SER A 42 -10.13 1.83 9.27
C SER A 42 -10.78 0.83 10.23
N TRP A 43 -11.51 -0.11 9.66
CA TRP A 43 -12.35 -1.06 10.37
C TRP A 43 -11.57 -2.29 10.85
N ARG A 44 -11.93 -2.74 12.06
CA ARG A 44 -11.36 -3.94 12.68
C ARG A 44 -12.44 -4.75 13.36
N ASN A 45 -12.46 -6.04 13.06
CA ASN A 45 -13.22 -7.02 13.82
C ASN A 45 -12.36 -7.55 14.99
N VAL A 46 -12.97 -7.71 16.16
CA VAL A 46 -12.26 -8.16 17.37
C VAL A 46 -11.75 -9.59 17.24
N ALA A 47 -12.50 -10.48 16.59
CA ALA A 47 -12.11 -11.87 16.39
C ALA A 47 -11.25 -12.08 15.14
N ASN A 48 -11.58 -11.40 14.03
CA ASN A 48 -11.01 -11.71 12.71
C ASN A 48 -9.91 -10.74 12.23
N GLY A 49 -9.57 -9.74 13.05
CA GLY A 49 -8.59 -8.70 12.69
C GLY A 49 -9.16 -7.59 11.80
N SER A 50 -8.28 -6.74 11.28
CA SER A 50 -8.68 -5.64 10.38
C SER A 50 -8.93 -6.13 8.97
N TRP A 51 -9.95 -5.58 8.29
CA TRP A 51 -10.29 -5.95 6.92
C TRP A 51 -9.07 -5.86 5.99
N PHE A 52 -8.26 -4.82 6.14
CA PHE A 52 -7.04 -4.62 5.36
C PHE A 52 -5.99 -5.70 5.61
N ILE A 53 -5.53 -5.91 6.85
CA ILE A 53 -4.47 -6.90 7.14
C ILE A 53 -4.92 -8.32 6.78
N SER A 54 -6.17 -8.69 7.09
CA SER A 54 -6.68 -10.02 6.72
C SER A 54 -6.66 -10.21 5.19
N SER A 55 -7.11 -9.22 4.43
CA SER A 55 -7.04 -9.24 2.96
C SER A 55 -5.61 -9.25 2.44
N LEU A 56 -4.70 -8.48 3.05
CA LEU A 56 -3.30 -8.41 2.66
C LEU A 56 -2.60 -9.75 2.84
N CYS A 57 -2.75 -10.37 4.01
CA CYS A 57 -2.17 -11.68 4.30
C CYS A 57 -2.69 -12.76 3.35
N GLU A 58 -4.00 -12.76 3.06
CA GLU A 58 -4.60 -13.70 2.10
C GLU A 58 -4.01 -13.52 0.69
N MET A 59 -3.99 -12.28 0.17
CA MET A 59 -3.48 -12.01 -1.18
C MET A 59 -1.99 -12.30 -1.30
N LEU A 60 -1.18 -11.99 -0.27
CA LEU A 60 0.25 -12.34 -0.25
C LEU A 60 0.46 -13.85 -0.17
N SER A 61 -0.34 -14.57 0.61
CA SER A 61 -0.24 -16.04 0.72
C SER A 61 -0.55 -16.73 -0.60
N VAL A 62 -1.53 -16.23 -1.36
CA VAL A 62 -1.95 -16.83 -2.63
C VAL A 62 -1.05 -16.39 -3.79
N TYR A 63 -0.74 -15.10 -3.88
CA TYR A 63 -0.14 -14.50 -5.07
C TYR A 63 1.29 -13.99 -4.88
N GLY A 64 1.83 -13.99 -3.66
CA GLY A 64 3.13 -13.36 -3.34
C GLY A 64 4.30 -13.87 -4.17
N LYS A 65 4.24 -15.08 -4.72
CA LYS A 65 5.29 -15.67 -5.56
C LYS A 65 5.01 -15.58 -7.07
N GLN A 66 3.89 -15.01 -7.46
CA GLN A 66 3.38 -15.06 -8.83
C GLN A 66 3.14 -13.68 -9.43
N LEU A 67 2.79 -12.70 -8.60
CA LEU A 67 2.38 -11.37 -9.04
C LEU A 67 3.31 -10.30 -8.49
N GLU A 68 3.37 -9.20 -9.23
CA GLU A 68 4.03 -7.96 -8.81
C GLU A 68 3.26 -7.29 -7.64
N ILE A 69 3.97 -6.56 -6.77
CA ILE A 69 3.37 -6.01 -5.53
C ILE A 69 2.15 -5.12 -5.78
N MET A 70 2.15 -4.25 -6.78
CA MET A 70 1.00 -3.39 -7.10
C MET A 70 -0.19 -4.20 -7.62
N GLN A 71 0.05 -5.30 -8.33
CA GLN A 71 -1.01 -6.23 -8.72
C GLN A 71 -1.63 -6.94 -7.50
N ILE A 72 -0.82 -7.28 -6.49
CA ILE A 72 -1.29 -7.83 -5.21
C ILE A 72 -2.11 -6.78 -4.46
N MET A 73 -1.58 -5.55 -4.31
CA MET A 73 -2.27 -4.46 -3.63
C MET A 73 -3.61 -4.11 -4.29
N THR A 74 -3.69 -4.19 -5.63
CA THR A 74 -4.96 -3.99 -6.36
C THR A 74 -6.02 -5.02 -5.97
N ARG A 75 -5.62 -6.28 -5.75
CA ARG A 75 -6.53 -7.34 -5.29
C ARG A 75 -6.92 -7.15 -3.83
N VAL A 76 -6.00 -6.67 -2.98
CA VAL A 76 -6.32 -6.26 -1.60
C VAL A 76 -7.38 -5.17 -1.62
N ASN A 77 -7.23 -4.13 -2.46
CA ASN A 77 -8.22 -3.07 -2.63
C ASN A 77 -9.59 -3.61 -3.04
N HIS A 78 -9.61 -4.48 -4.06
CA HIS A 78 -10.85 -5.10 -4.54
C HIS A 78 -11.55 -5.89 -3.44
N LYS A 79 -10.80 -6.73 -2.72
CA LYS A 79 -11.34 -7.55 -1.64
C LYS A 79 -11.91 -6.69 -0.51
N VAL A 80 -11.15 -5.68 -0.03
CA VAL A 80 -11.60 -4.78 1.04
C VAL A 80 -12.87 -4.03 0.63
N ALA A 81 -12.97 -3.59 -0.63
CA ALA A 81 -14.11 -2.83 -1.12
C ALA A 81 -15.39 -3.66 -1.26
N LEU A 82 -15.28 -4.92 -1.70
CA LEU A 82 -16.46 -5.74 -2.04
C LEU A 82 -16.87 -6.69 -0.91
N ASP A 83 -15.91 -7.34 -0.25
CA ASP A 83 -16.20 -8.43 0.69
C ASP A 83 -16.57 -7.93 2.09
N PHE A 84 -16.30 -6.65 2.39
CA PHE A 84 -16.48 -6.10 3.73
C PHE A 84 -17.47 -4.96 3.80
N GLU A 85 -18.31 -4.99 4.82
CA GLU A 85 -19.23 -3.93 5.21
C GLU A 85 -19.32 -3.93 6.73
N SER A 86 -19.42 -2.75 7.34
CA SER A 86 -19.53 -2.67 8.80
C SER A 86 -20.92 -3.10 9.24
N SER A 87 -20.97 -3.83 10.36
CA SER A 87 -22.22 -4.11 11.05
C SER A 87 -22.09 -3.60 12.48
N SER A 88 -22.91 -2.62 12.85
CA SER A 88 -22.83 -1.96 14.14
C SER A 88 -24.19 -1.44 14.59
N ASN A 89 -24.51 -1.61 15.87
CA ASN A 89 -25.71 -1.00 16.45
C ASN A 89 -25.52 0.49 16.77
N LEU A 90 -24.31 1.05 16.58
CA LEU A 90 -24.04 2.46 16.82
C LEU A 90 -24.55 3.31 15.64
N PRO A 91 -25.35 4.37 15.88
CA PRO A 91 -25.85 5.23 14.82
C PRO A 91 -24.71 5.80 13.96
N GLY A 92 -24.82 5.64 12.64
CA GLY A 92 -23.82 6.10 11.68
C GLY A 92 -22.60 5.20 11.48
N PHE A 93 -22.55 4.02 12.12
CA PHE A 93 -21.47 3.04 11.97
C PHE A 93 -21.90 1.74 11.29
N ASP A 94 -23.16 1.60 10.89
CA ASP A 94 -23.69 0.43 10.17
C ASP A 94 -23.64 0.63 8.66
N GLY A 95 -23.41 -0.43 7.88
CA GLY A 95 -23.43 -0.38 6.41
C GLY A 95 -22.28 0.42 5.78
N MET A 96 -21.18 0.63 6.51
CA MET A 96 -20.05 1.45 6.05
C MET A 96 -19.02 0.62 5.29
N LYS A 97 -18.34 1.27 4.36
CA LYS A 97 -17.33 0.66 3.48
C LYS A 97 -15.93 1.19 3.78
N GLN A 98 -14.92 0.54 3.21
CA GLN A 98 -13.53 0.92 3.31
C GLN A 98 -12.82 0.69 1.96
N ILE A 99 -11.82 1.52 1.67
CA ILE A 99 -10.89 1.32 0.56
C ILE A 99 -9.46 1.67 1.01
N PRO A 100 -8.48 0.76 0.89
CA PRO A 100 -7.08 1.08 1.19
C PRO A 100 -6.49 2.09 0.20
N CYS A 101 -5.42 2.77 0.61
CA CYS A 101 -4.74 3.78 -0.20
C CYS A 101 -3.27 3.41 -0.37
N ILE A 102 -2.85 3.23 -1.61
CA ILE A 102 -1.50 2.80 -1.96
C ILE A 102 -0.77 3.99 -2.59
N VAL A 103 0.36 4.37 -2.01
CA VAL A 103 1.22 5.45 -2.48
C VAL A 103 2.57 4.84 -2.83
N SER A 104 2.91 4.87 -4.12
CA SER A 104 4.14 4.24 -4.63
C SER A 104 5.07 5.30 -5.22
N MET A 105 6.32 5.23 -4.78
CA MET A 105 7.50 5.87 -5.37
C MET A 105 8.54 4.82 -5.78
N LEU A 106 8.11 3.56 -5.95
CA LEU A 106 8.96 2.48 -6.46
C LEU A 106 9.43 2.81 -7.87
N THR A 107 10.73 2.64 -8.13
CA THR A 107 11.32 2.88 -9.46
C THR A 107 11.37 1.61 -10.33
N LYS A 108 10.97 0.46 -9.78
CA LYS A 108 10.98 -0.85 -10.44
C LYS A 108 9.80 -1.69 -9.97
N ASP A 109 9.42 -2.66 -10.79
CA ASP A 109 8.49 -3.72 -10.40
C ASP A 109 9.09 -4.55 -9.26
N LEU A 110 8.31 -4.80 -8.21
CA LEU A 110 8.74 -5.59 -7.06
C LEU A 110 8.04 -6.96 -7.07
N TYR A 111 8.84 -8.01 -7.20
CA TYR A 111 8.44 -9.41 -7.04
C TYR A 111 9.16 -10.01 -5.82
N PHE A 112 8.47 -10.85 -5.04
CA PHE A 112 9.09 -11.50 -3.87
C PHE A 112 9.86 -12.79 -4.20
N SER A 113 9.73 -13.30 -5.42
CA SER A 113 10.53 -14.43 -5.91
C SER A 113 11.86 -13.96 -6.49
N LYS A 114 12.90 -14.76 -6.32
CA LYS A 114 14.12 -14.67 -7.14
C LYS A 114 13.86 -15.23 -8.53
#